data_AF-A0A7C2Q5K6-F1
#
_entry.id   AF-A0A7C2Q5K6-F1
#
_cell.length_a   1.000
_cell.length_b   1.000
_cell.length_c   1.000
_cell.angle_alpha   90.00
_cell.angle_beta   90.00
_cell.angle_gamma   90.00
#
_symmetry.space_group_name_H-M   'P 1'
#
loop_
_entity.id
_entity.type
_entity.pdbx_description
1 polymer ?
#
loop_
_entity_poly.entity_id
_entity_poly.type
_entity_poly.pdbx_seq_one_letter_code
_entity_poly.pdbx_strand_id
1 'polypeptide(L)'
;MWDVLWRRSRPSPATGENRRALHTVRSQGCLSSRPVILKALFGLALLVLFPFPLARAESTWPMQPGIFNSSEKPYRLSREKLTRLSASLERVTGWRGIHFEHDAWLCLKEARLTTTGSPTARAIILKALQETILILEDHSRSLDVAFAAIRREATLQMASGAYLPVFSLRVDFEDFRHLRGHSEALAAFDLGLVLLHELVHAAFDRRDPPGPRGTSDPGECEALVNEVRMELDLPLRTHYHSEHVIPSLLSDLSFGRLRFERVTWREGKPRRAIYFVQWPKPFVSH
;
A
#
# COMPACT_ATOMS: atom_id res chain seq x y z
N MET A 1 -5.76 -20.88 4.26
CA MET A 1 -5.89 -20.91 2.78
C MET A 1 -5.75 -19.49 2.26
N TRP A 2 -4.52 -18.95 2.32
CA TRP A 2 -4.16 -17.61 1.87
C TRP A 2 -2.71 -17.69 1.37
N ASP A 3 -2.57 -18.03 0.09
CA ASP A 3 -1.33 -17.91 -0.67
C ASP A 3 -1.75 -17.68 -2.12
N VAL A 4 -1.85 -16.42 -2.51
CA VAL A 4 -1.83 -16.05 -3.93
C VAL A 4 -0.61 -15.17 -4.12
N LEU A 5 0.48 -15.87 -4.42
CA LEU A 5 1.69 -15.35 -5.02
C LEU A 5 1.34 -14.38 -6.15
N TRP A 6 1.68 -13.11 -5.96
CA TRP A 6 2.03 -12.21 -7.06
C TRP A 6 3.30 -12.75 -7.73
N ARG A 7 3.12 -13.77 -8.58
CA ARG A 7 4.20 -14.38 -9.35
C ARG A 7 4.46 -13.48 -10.57
N ARG A 8 5.50 -12.66 -10.49
CA ARG A 8 6.09 -11.96 -11.65
C ARG A 8 6.33 -12.96 -12.78
N SER A 9 5.72 -12.73 -13.94
CA SER A 9 6.03 -13.45 -15.17
C SER A 9 7.48 -13.15 -15.56
N ARG A 10 8.35 -14.17 -15.46
CA ARG A 10 9.69 -14.11 -16.06
C ARG A 10 9.54 -14.12 -17.60
N PRO A 11 10.36 -13.38 -18.35
CA PRO A 11 10.40 -13.50 -19.80
C PRO A 11 10.87 -14.91 -20.18
N SER A 12 10.17 -15.52 -21.14
CA SER A 12 10.50 -16.82 -21.70
C SER A 12 11.83 -16.73 -22.45
N PRO A 13 12.83 -17.60 -22.19
CA PRO A 13 14.02 -17.65 -23.01
C PRO A 13 13.67 -18.26 -24.37
N ALA A 14 14.17 -17.61 -25.42
CA ALA A 14 14.07 -18.05 -26.79
C ALA A 14 14.63 -19.47 -26.98
N THR A 15 13.90 -20.26 -27.75
CA THR A 15 14.33 -21.53 -28.33
C THR A 15 15.58 -21.33 -29.16
N GLY A 16 16.68 -22.00 -28.78
CA GLY A 16 17.94 -22.01 -29.50
C GLY A 16 18.67 -23.33 -29.27
N GLU A 17 18.16 -24.41 -29.85
CA GLU A 17 18.87 -25.67 -30.01
C GLU A 17 19.62 -25.66 -31.35
N ASN A 18 20.96 -25.68 -31.32
CA ASN A 18 21.74 -26.53 -32.22
C ASN A 18 23.27 -26.54 -31.96
N ARG A 19 23.80 -27.77 -32.05
CA ARG A 19 25.16 -28.21 -32.47
C ARG A 19 26.34 -28.22 -31.48
N ARG A 20 26.59 -29.44 -30.98
CA ARG A 20 27.83 -30.28 -31.05
C ARG A 20 29.17 -29.61 -31.40
N ALA A 21 30.19 -29.85 -30.56
CA ALA A 21 31.48 -30.51 -30.83
C ALA A 21 32.32 -30.50 -29.52
N LEU A 22 32.68 -31.65 -28.90
CA LEU A 22 33.81 -32.56 -29.13
C LEU A 22 35.22 -32.00 -28.77
N HIS A 23 35.96 -32.83 -28.00
CA HIS A 23 37.41 -32.80 -27.64
C HIS A 23 37.83 -31.77 -26.57
N THR A 24 38.74 -32.01 -25.60
CA THR A 24 39.88 -32.94 -25.42
C THR A 24 40.31 -32.86 -23.93
N VAL A 25 40.46 -33.97 -23.19
CA VAL A 25 41.72 -34.61 -22.72
C VAL A 25 42.72 -33.76 -21.91
N ARG A 26 43.17 -34.35 -20.78
CA ARG A 26 44.39 -34.11 -19.94
C ARG A 26 44.37 -32.86 -19.04
N SER A 27 44.92 -32.86 -17.82
CA SER A 27 45.91 -33.73 -17.18
C SER A 27 45.82 -33.67 -15.65
N GLN A 28 46.25 -34.76 -15.02
CA GLN A 28 46.56 -34.91 -13.60
C GLN A 28 47.75 -34.02 -13.15
N GLY A 29 47.66 -33.52 -11.92
CA GLY A 29 48.77 -33.06 -11.07
C GLY A 29 48.23 -33.01 -9.64
N CYS A 30 48.42 -34.03 -8.80
CA CYS A 30 49.61 -34.40 -8.02
C CYS A 30 50.06 -33.35 -7.00
N LEU A 31 49.90 -33.73 -5.72
CA LEU A 31 50.66 -33.36 -4.52
C LEU A 31 50.49 -31.95 -3.93
N SER A 32 49.87 -31.87 -2.75
CA SER A 32 50.58 -31.49 -1.52
C SER A 32 49.65 -31.56 -0.30
N SER A 33 49.73 -32.66 0.41
CA SER A 33 49.10 -32.85 1.72
C SER A 33 49.94 -32.14 2.78
N ARG A 34 49.37 -31.13 3.45
CA ARG A 34 49.89 -30.62 4.73
C ARG A 34 48.88 -30.92 5.84
N PRO A 35 49.30 -31.46 7.00
CA PRO A 35 48.41 -31.76 8.09
C PRO A 35 48.11 -30.48 8.87
N VAL A 36 46.88 -29.98 8.81
CA VAL A 36 46.35 -28.98 9.75
C VAL A 36 45.24 -29.64 10.57
N ILE A 37 45.56 -30.77 11.21
CA ILE A 37 44.68 -31.43 12.17
C ILE A 37 45.24 -31.15 13.56
N LEU A 38 45.13 -29.89 14.04
CA LEU A 38 45.21 -29.60 15.49
C LEU A 38 44.78 -28.15 15.86
N LYS A 39 43.75 -27.58 15.22
CA LYS A 39 43.12 -26.33 15.68
C LYS A 39 41.59 -26.35 15.69
N ALA A 40 40.96 -27.46 15.30
CA ALA A 40 39.50 -27.56 15.18
C ALA A 40 38.78 -27.99 16.48
N LEU A 41 39.50 -28.48 17.50
CA LEU A 41 38.86 -29.01 18.72
C LEU A 41 38.77 -28.00 19.89
N PHE A 42 39.50 -26.88 19.85
CA PHE A 42 39.40 -25.85 20.89
C PHE A 42 38.36 -24.75 20.59
N GLY A 43 37.91 -24.62 19.33
CA GLY A 43 36.87 -23.65 18.95
C GLY A 43 35.43 -24.12 19.23
N LEU A 44 35.21 -25.43 19.34
CA LEU A 44 33.87 -26.00 19.55
C LEU A 44 33.45 -26.01 21.03
N ALA A 45 34.41 -26.07 21.96
CA ALA A 45 34.13 -26.11 23.40
C ALA A 45 33.76 -24.73 23.99
N LEU A 46 34.11 -23.62 23.32
CA LEU A 46 33.75 -22.27 23.81
C LEU A 46 32.32 -21.84 23.44
N LEU A 47 31.68 -22.51 22.47
CA LEU A 47 30.31 -22.23 22.04
C LEU A 47 29.23 -22.84 22.95
N VAL A 48 29.61 -23.75 23.85
CA VAL A 48 28.67 -24.42 24.79
C VAL A 48 28.55 -23.65 26.12
N LEU A 49 29.48 -22.71 26.41
CA LEU A 49 29.53 -22.00 27.69
C LEU A 49 28.90 -20.60 27.67
N PHE A 50 28.52 -20.10 26.50
CA PHE A 50 27.74 -18.88 26.39
C PHE A 50 26.33 -19.26 25.94
N PRO A 51 25.37 -19.43 26.85
CA PRO A 51 23.97 -19.41 26.45
C PRO A 51 23.74 -18.04 25.83
N PHE A 52 23.78 -17.96 24.49
CA PHE A 52 23.27 -16.79 23.79
C PHE A 52 21.83 -16.67 24.27
N PRO A 53 21.46 -15.61 25.00
CA PRO A 53 20.07 -15.37 25.25
C PRO A 53 19.45 -15.29 23.86
N LEU A 54 18.61 -16.28 23.53
CA LEU A 54 17.65 -16.17 22.45
C LEU A 54 16.80 -14.98 22.85
N ALA A 55 17.23 -13.80 22.40
CA ALA A 55 16.46 -12.58 22.49
C ALA A 55 15.20 -12.89 21.71
N ARG A 56 14.18 -13.31 22.45
CA ARG A 56 12.84 -13.48 21.91
C ARG A 56 12.47 -12.09 21.46
N ALA A 57 12.49 -11.86 20.15
CA ALA A 57 11.99 -10.64 19.57
C ALA A 57 10.52 -10.57 19.99
N GLU A 58 10.23 -9.86 21.06
CA GLU A 58 8.86 -9.53 21.44
C GLU A 58 8.28 -8.77 20.25
N SER A 59 7.16 -9.26 19.72
CA SER A 59 6.51 -8.60 18.61
C SER A 59 6.16 -7.18 19.05
N THR A 60 6.70 -6.19 18.36
CA THR A 60 6.54 -4.75 18.65
C THR A 60 5.15 -4.20 18.32
N TRP A 61 4.18 -5.08 18.05
CA TRP A 61 2.84 -4.68 17.67
C TRP A 61 2.03 -4.19 18.88
N PRO A 62 1.21 -3.14 18.70
CA PRO A 62 0.28 -2.72 19.72
C PRO A 62 -0.67 -3.85 20.11
N MET A 63 -0.95 -3.97 21.41
CA MET A 63 -1.89 -4.96 21.95
C MET A 63 -3.34 -4.45 21.98
N GLN A 64 -3.66 -3.43 21.18
CA GLN A 64 -4.98 -2.81 21.09
C GLN A 64 -5.27 -2.45 19.63
N PRO A 65 -6.53 -2.56 19.17
CA PRO A 65 -6.90 -2.14 17.82
C PRO A 65 -6.69 -0.64 17.66
N GLY A 66 -6.43 -0.21 16.42
CA GLY A 66 -6.13 1.17 16.12
C GLY A 66 -5.32 1.36 14.84
N ILE A 67 -5.05 2.62 14.52
CA ILE A 67 -4.20 3.04 13.41
C ILE A 67 -2.97 3.72 14.02
N PHE A 68 -1.81 3.13 13.78
CA PHE A 68 -0.55 3.47 14.42
C PHE A 68 0.46 3.94 13.38
N ASN A 69 1.30 4.90 13.74
CA ASN A 69 2.49 5.22 12.97
C ASN A 69 3.57 4.14 13.24
N SER A 70 4.28 3.70 12.20
CA SER A 70 5.33 2.70 12.35
C SER A 70 6.36 3.09 13.42
N SER A 71 6.73 2.14 14.28
CA SER A 71 7.82 2.31 15.24
C SER A 71 9.19 2.09 14.60
N GLU A 72 9.24 1.50 13.40
CA GLU A 72 10.46 1.27 12.64
C GLU A 72 10.92 2.57 11.99
N LYS A 73 12.10 3.06 12.41
CA LYS A 73 12.65 4.35 11.96
C LYS A 73 12.66 4.56 10.43
N PRO A 74 12.98 3.55 9.58
CA PRO A 74 12.97 3.73 8.12
C PRO A 74 11.58 3.98 7.53
N TYR A 75 10.52 3.46 8.16
CA TYR A 75 9.15 3.51 7.66
C TYR A 75 8.25 4.45 8.46
N ARG A 76 8.78 5.11 9.50
CA ARG A 76 8.01 6.01 10.34
C ARG A 76 7.65 7.28 9.58
N LEU A 77 6.37 7.64 9.56
CA LEU A 77 5.92 8.90 8.98
C LEU A 77 6.46 10.07 9.81
N SER A 78 6.95 11.11 9.12
CA SER A 78 7.31 12.37 9.75
C SER A 78 6.07 13.14 10.23
N ARG A 79 6.26 14.06 11.17
CA ARG A 79 5.19 14.93 11.68
C ARG A 79 4.47 15.71 10.56
N GLU A 80 5.20 16.14 9.54
CA GLU A 80 4.63 16.80 8.37
C GLU A 80 3.67 15.88 7.60
N LYS A 81 4.07 14.63 7.37
CA LYS A 81 3.25 13.62 6.69
C LYS A 81 2.01 13.26 7.50
N LEU A 82 2.16 13.10 8.81
CA LEU A 82 1.02 12.89 9.72
C LEU A 82 0.06 14.07 9.69
N THR A 83 0.57 15.31 9.70
CA THR A 83 -0.26 16.52 9.62
C THR A 83 -1.03 16.57 8.30
N ARG A 84 -0.38 16.26 7.17
CA ARG A 84 -1.03 16.19 5.85
C ARG A 84 -2.12 15.11 5.82
N LEU A 85 -1.85 13.94 6.38
CA LEU A 85 -2.80 12.83 6.47
C LEU A 85 -4.02 13.23 7.32
N SER A 86 -3.78 13.77 8.51
CA SER A 86 -4.82 14.30 9.40
C SER A 86 -5.69 15.34 8.71
N ALA A 87 -5.10 16.36 8.07
CA ALA A 87 -5.86 17.38 7.35
C ALA A 87 -6.72 16.80 6.21
N SER A 88 -6.24 15.78 5.49
CA SER A 88 -7.03 15.10 4.47
C SER A 88 -8.20 14.33 5.09
N LEU A 89 -7.95 13.60 6.19
CA LEU A 89 -8.99 12.87 6.91
C LEU A 89 -10.05 13.80 7.50
N GLU A 90 -9.66 14.94 8.07
CA GLU A 90 -10.60 15.95 8.58
C GLU A 90 -11.52 16.47 7.47
N ARG A 91 -10.96 16.80 6.31
CA ARG A 91 -11.74 17.26 5.15
C ARG A 91 -12.76 16.22 4.70
N VAL A 92 -12.35 14.96 4.60
CA VAL A 92 -13.19 13.87 4.06
C VAL A 92 -14.26 13.44 5.08
N THR A 93 -13.90 13.34 6.36
CA THR A 93 -14.81 12.87 7.42
C THR A 93 -15.68 13.98 8.01
N GLY A 94 -15.24 15.23 7.89
CA GLY A 94 -15.84 16.37 8.57
C GLY A 94 -15.61 16.39 10.08
N TRP A 95 -14.70 15.58 10.62
CA TRP A 95 -14.23 15.74 12.00
C TRP A 95 -13.16 16.83 12.08
N ARG A 96 -13.26 17.70 13.08
CA ARG A 96 -12.18 18.64 13.44
C ARG A 96 -11.44 18.14 14.67
N GLY A 97 -10.12 18.26 14.69
CA GLY A 97 -9.25 17.76 15.76
C GLY A 97 -8.75 16.34 15.55
N ILE A 98 -8.85 15.77 14.34
CA ILE A 98 -8.21 14.46 14.07
C ILE A 98 -6.70 14.70 14.02
N HIS A 99 -5.94 13.95 14.81
CA HIS A 99 -4.48 14.05 14.81
C HIS A 99 -3.84 12.74 15.24
N PHE A 100 -2.51 12.67 15.09
CA PHE A 100 -1.72 11.58 15.67
C PHE A 100 -1.14 12.04 17.01
N GLU A 101 -1.60 11.40 18.09
CA GLU A 101 -1.15 11.68 19.45
C GLU A 101 0.31 11.23 19.59
N HIS A 102 1.19 12.13 20.03
CA HIS A 102 2.65 11.93 20.11
C HIS A 102 3.30 11.32 18.85
N ASP A 103 2.78 11.65 17.66
CA ASP A 103 3.21 11.09 16.37
C ASP A 103 3.18 9.55 16.33
N ALA A 104 2.26 8.91 17.08
CA ALA A 104 2.28 7.47 17.31
C ALA A 104 0.96 6.76 16.97
N TRP A 105 -0.22 7.33 17.26
CA TRP A 105 -1.51 6.71 16.90
C TRP A 105 -2.58 7.74 16.59
N LEU A 106 -3.51 7.37 15.71
CA LEU A 106 -4.64 8.22 15.32
C LEU A 106 -5.58 8.41 16.52
N CYS A 107 -5.82 9.66 16.90
CA CYS A 107 -6.68 10.05 18.02
C CYS A 107 -7.95 10.74 17.50
N LEU A 108 -9.11 10.25 17.97
CA LEU A 108 -10.42 10.85 17.72
C LEU A 108 -11.06 11.45 18.99
N LYS A 109 -10.38 11.48 20.14
CA LYS A 109 -10.97 11.94 21.41
C LYS A 109 -11.43 13.40 21.36
N GLU A 110 -10.70 14.22 20.62
CA GLU A 110 -10.98 15.65 20.44
C GLU A 110 -11.78 15.92 19.17
N ALA A 111 -12.12 14.87 18.41
CA ALA A 111 -12.82 14.99 17.15
C ALA A 111 -14.23 15.54 17.39
N ARG A 112 -14.47 16.75 16.87
CA ARG A 112 -15.80 17.38 16.86
C ARG A 112 -16.41 17.19 15.50
N LEU A 113 -17.64 16.67 15.47
CA LEU A 113 -18.38 16.51 14.24
C LEU A 113 -18.81 17.90 13.70
N THR A 114 -18.55 18.15 12.43
CA THR A 114 -19.10 19.29 11.71
C THR A 114 -20.39 18.92 10.97
N THR A 115 -21.10 19.92 10.46
CA THR A 115 -22.28 19.72 9.61
C THR A 115 -21.92 19.21 8.20
N THR A 116 -20.63 19.09 7.89
CA THR A 116 -20.10 18.66 6.59
C THR A 116 -19.35 17.33 6.71
N GLY A 117 -18.94 16.74 5.59
CA GLY A 117 -18.14 15.52 5.56
C GLY A 117 -18.95 14.24 5.45
N SER A 118 -18.27 13.15 5.12
CA SER A 118 -18.88 11.87 4.78
C SER A 118 -19.18 11.00 6.02
N PRO A 119 -20.44 10.67 6.33
CA PRO A 119 -20.77 9.62 7.30
C PRO A 119 -20.14 8.27 6.95
N THR A 120 -20.08 7.91 5.66
CA THR A 120 -19.48 6.66 5.23
C THR A 120 -17.98 6.61 5.55
N ALA A 121 -17.24 7.70 5.33
CA ALA A 121 -15.84 7.80 5.71
C ALA A 121 -15.62 7.62 7.22
N ARG A 122 -16.50 8.21 8.04
CA ARG A 122 -16.46 8.04 9.50
C ARG A 122 -16.68 6.57 9.90
N ALA A 123 -17.65 5.90 9.26
CA ALA A 123 -17.93 4.49 9.53
C ALA A 123 -16.74 3.59 9.18
N ILE A 124 -16.07 3.83 8.04
CA ILE A 124 -14.86 3.10 7.63
C ILE A 124 -13.76 3.25 8.70
N ILE A 125 -13.45 4.49 9.11
CA ILE A 125 -12.39 4.75 10.09
C ILE A 125 -12.72 4.16 11.45
N LEU A 126 -13.97 4.31 11.94
CA LEU A 126 -14.37 3.73 13.23
C LEU A 126 -14.23 2.21 13.23
N LYS A 127 -14.66 1.55 12.15
CA LYS A 127 -14.54 0.10 12.03
C LYS A 127 -13.07 -0.33 12.02
N ALA A 128 -12.23 0.35 11.24
CA ALA A 128 -10.79 0.09 11.22
C ALA A 128 -10.14 0.25 12.60
N LEU A 129 -10.47 1.33 13.34
CA LEU A 129 -9.96 1.57 14.69
C LEU A 129 -10.42 0.55 15.73
N GLN A 130 -11.57 -0.10 15.52
CA GLN A 130 -12.16 -1.04 16.48
C GLN A 130 -11.76 -2.49 16.21
N GLU A 131 -11.57 -2.85 14.94
CA GLU A 131 -11.48 -4.26 14.52
C GLU A 131 -10.12 -4.66 13.97
N THR A 132 -9.18 -3.72 13.80
CA THR A 132 -7.88 -4.02 13.17
C THR A 132 -6.72 -3.34 13.89
N ILE A 133 -5.52 -3.89 13.73
CA ILE A 133 -4.27 -3.21 14.07
C ILE A 133 -3.61 -2.80 12.75
N LEU A 134 -3.59 -1.50 12.47
CA LEU A 134 -3.07 -0.95 11.23
C LEU A 134 -1.79 -0.17 11.51
N ILE A 135 -0.69 -0.55 10.86
CA ILE A 135 0.59 0.15 10.95
C ILE A 135 0.78 0.97 9.67
N LEU A 136 0.77 2.29 9.80
CA LEU A 136 1.07 3.23 8.72
C LEU A 136 2.58 3.29 8.50
N GLU A 137 2.98 3.07 7.25
CA GLU A 137 4.36 3.05 6.81
C GLU A 137 4.60 4.04 5.67
N ASP A 138 5.69 4.79 5.79
CA ASP A 138 6.19 5.69 4.76
C ASP A 138 7.05 4.91 3.78
N HIS A 139 6.55 4.79 2.56
CA HIS A 139 7.23 4.15 1.44
C HIS A 139 7.50 5.15 0.33
N SER A 140 7.81 6.40 0.67
CA SER A 140 8.04 7.44 -0.33
C SER A 140 9.23 7.13 -1.25
N ARG A 141 9.02 7.22 -2.57
CA ARG A 141 9.95 6.82 -3.64
C ARG A 141 10.12 5.30 -3.75
N SER A 142 9.11 4.54 -3.36
CA SER A 142 9.10 3.09 -3.52
C SER A 142 8.76 2.73 -4.96
N LEU A 143 9.44 1.71 -5.49
CA LEU A 143 9.12 1.14 -6.80
C LEU A 143 8.08 0.03 -6.72
N ASP A 144 7.59 -0.29 -5.52
CA ASP A 144 6.66 -1.39 -5.27
C ASP A 144 5.30 -0.91 -4.70
N VAL A 145 5.11 0.39 -4.47
CA VAL A 145 3.88 0.98 -3.89
C VAL A 145 3.39 2.13 -4.77
N ALA A 146 2.25 1.94 -5.43
CA ALA A 146 1.64 2.97 -6.28
C ALA A 146 0.61 3.75 -5.45
N PHE A 147 0.97 4.95 -4.98
CA PHE A 147 0.24 5.80 -4.03
C PHE A 147 0.06 5.17 -2.64
N ALA A 148 -0.61 4.03 -2.56
CA ALA A 148 -0.77 3.26 -1.33
C ALA A 148 -0.94 1.77 -1.62
N ALA A 149 -0.65 0.95 -0.62
CA ALA A 149 -0.91 -0.48 -0.65
C ALA A 149 -1.09 -1.01 0.77
N ILE A 150 -2.02 -1.93 0.95
CA ILE A 150 -2.21 -2.62 2.22
C ILE A 150 -1.82 -4.09 2.14
N ARG A 151 -1.21 -4.59 3.22
CA ARG A 151 -0.81 -6.00 3.35
C ARG A 151 -1.19 -6.52 4.71
N ARG A 152 -1.81 -7.71 4.74
CA ARG A 152 -2.03 -8.44 5.99
C ARG A 152 -0.72 -9.09 6.44
N GLU A 153 -0.25 -8.72 7.61
CA GLU A 153 1.01 -9.22 8.18
C GLU A 153 0.77 -10.42 9.09
N ALA A 154 -0.30 -10.38 9.90
CA ALA A 154 -0.62 -11.46 10.83
C ALA A 154 -2.06 -11.41 11.33
N THR A 155 -2.36 -12.32 12.26
CA THR A 155 -3.55 -12.27 13.12
C THR A 155 -3.09 -12.50 14.56
N LEU A 156 -3.37 -11.56 15.44
CA LEU A 156 -3.03 -11.62 16.86
C LEU A 156 -4.20 -12.13 17.68
N GLN A 157 -3.92 -13.05 18.59
CA GLN A 157 -4.89 -13.44 19.62
C GLN A 157 -4.75 -12.51 20.82
N MET A 158 -5.84 -11.84 21.16
CA MET A 158 -5.93 -10.90 22.28
C MET A 158 -6.13 -11.67 23.59
N ALA A 159 -5.80 -11.03 24.72
CA ALA A 159 -6.06 -11.58 26.05
C ALA A 159 -7.55 -11.89 26.29
N SER A 160 -8.46 -11.19 25.60
CA SER A 160 -9.91 -11.45 25.61
C SER A 160 -10.33 -12.70 24.83
N GLY A 161 -9.40 -13.36 24.12
CA GLY A 161 -9.68 -14.46 23.20
C GLY A 161 -10.09 -14.02 21.79
N ALA A 162 -10.31 -12.72 21.56
CA ALA A 162 -10.59 -12.19 20.23
C ALA A 162 -9.36 -12.28 19.31
N TYR A 163 -9.58 -12.37 18.00
CA TYR A 163 -8.51 -12.34 17.00
C TYR A 163 -8.55 -11.02 16.24
N LEU A 164 -7.43 -10.28 16.24
CA LEU A 164 -7.29 -9.04 15.49
C LEU A 164 -6.34 -9.23 14.31
N PRO A 165 -6.77 -8.94 13.08
CA PRO A 165 -5.86 -8.90 11.94
C PRO A 165 -4.90 -7.70 12.08
N VAL A 166 -3.64 -7.94 11.76
CA VAL A 166 -2.59 -6.92 11.71
C VAL A 166 -2.27 -6.62 10.25
N PHE A 167 -2.29 -5.35 9.88
CA PHE A 167 -2.04 -4.86 8.53
C PHE A 167 -0.92 -3.83 8.53
N SER A 168 -0.06 -3.85 7.50
CA SER A 168 0.78 -2.72 7.12
C SER A 168 0.09 -1.94 6.00
N LEU A 169 -0.09 -0.64 6.18
CA LEU A 169 -0.63 0.28 5.18
C LEU A 169 0.49 1.22 4.76
N ARG A 170 0.98 0.99 3.55
CA ARG A 170 2.15 1.63 2.96
C ARG A 170 1.68 2.77 2.09
N VAL A 171 2.29 3.94 2.23
CA VAL A 171 1.95 5.13 1.45
C VAL A 171 3.20 5.70 0.80
N ASP A 172 3.17 5.88 -0.52
CA ASP A 172 4.16 6.67 -1.24
C ASP A 172 3.67 8.13 -1.32
N PHE A 173 4.19 8.98 -0.42
CA PHE A 173 3.82 10.39 -0.41
C PHE A 173 4.42 11.19 -1.57
N GLU A 174 5.46 10.67 -2.24
CA GLU A 174 6.10 11.33 -3.37
C GLU A 174 5.22 11.21 -4.62
N ASP A 175 4.54 10.08 -4.83
CA ASP A 175 3.62 9.88 -5.95
C ASP A 175 2.55 10.99 -6.05
N PHE A 176 2.03 11.44 -4.91
CA PHE A 176 1.04 12.53 -4.86
C PHE A 176 1.58 13.87 -5.38
N ARG A 177 2.89 14.10 -5.36
CA ARG A 177 3.52 15.33 -5.89
C ARG A 177 3.54 15.34 -7.42
N HIS A 178 3.40 14.17 -8.04
CA HIS A 178 3.39 13.99 -9.49
C HIS A 178 1.98 14.01 -10.10
N LEU A 179 0.92 14.01 -9.28
CA LEU A 179 -0.46 14.09 -9.76
C LEU A 179 -0.74 15.42 -10.47
N ARG A 180 -1.32 15.35 -11.67
CA ARG A 180 -1.80 16.47 -12.47
C ARG A 180 -3.17 16.16 -13.04
N GLY A 181 -3.95 17.17 -13.42
CA GLY A 181 -5.26 16.95 -14.03
C GLY A 181 -6.27 18.02 -13.66
N HIS A 182 -7.55 17.67 -13.76
CA HIS A 182 -8.65 18.54 -13.39
C HIS A 182 -8.72 18.67 -11.86
N SER A 183 -8.99 19.87 -11.36
CA SER A 183 -9.09 20.14 -9.91
C SER A 183 -10.07 19.22 -9.20
N GLU A 184 -11.19 18.89 -9.83
CA GLU A 184 -12.25 18.06 -9.30
C GLU A 184 -11.83 16.60 -9.20
N ALA A 185 -11.06 16.10 -10.18
CA ALA A 185 -10.47 14.76 -10.11
C ALA A 185 -9.34 14.69 -9.07
N LEU A 186 -8.53 15.75 -8.93
CA LEU A 186 -7.50 15.82 -7.90
C LEU A 186 -8.11 15.80 -6.49
N ALA A 187 -9.22 16.51 -6.27
CA ALA A 187 -9.98 16.45 -5.03
C ALA A 187 -10.61 15.07 -4.79
N ALA A 188 -11.05 14.38 -5.85
CA ALA A 188 -11.57 13.00 -5.78
C ALA A 188 -10.51 11.90 -5.65
N PHE A 189 -9.23 12.24 -5.80
CA PHE A 189 -8.10 11.31 -5.67
C PHE A 189 -7.04 11.87 -4.71
N ASP A 190 -7.50 12.33 -3.55
CA ASP A 190 -6.63 12.83 -2.49
C ASP A 190 -6.15 11.72 -1.55
N LEU A 191 -5.12 12.04 -0.74
CA LEU A 191 -4.49 11.13 0.22
C LEU A 191 -5.49 10.47 1.19
N GLY A 192 -6.49 11.19 1.67
CA GLY A 192 -7.51 10.69 2.57
C GLY A 192 -8.45 9.70 1.90
N LEU A 193 -8.86 9.96 0.65
CA LEU A 193 -9.68 9.03 -0.12
C LEU A 193 -8.91 7.76 -0.51
N VAL A 194 -7.62 7.88 -0.85
CA VAL A 194 -6.74 6.73 -1.08
C VAL A 194 -6.57 5.92 0.21
N LEU A 195 -6.35 6.58 1.36
CA LEU A 195 -6.27 5.88 2.64
C LEU A 195 -7.57 5.14 2.95
N LEU A 196 -8.74 5.76 2.73
CA LEU A 196 -10.02 5.11 2.95
C LEU A 196 -10.18 3.85 2.08
N HIS A 197 -9.73 3.88 0.82
CA HIS A 197 -9.74 2.69 -0.04
C HIS A 197 -8.98 1.52 0.62
N GLU A 198 -7.76 1.78 1.08
CA GLU A 198 -6.95 0.76 1.77
C GLU A 198 -7.62 0.28 3.09
N LEU A 199 -8.22 1.20 3.84
CA LEU A 199 -8.96 0.85 5.06
C LEU A 199 -10.20 -0.01 4.77
N VAL A 200 -10.82 0.10 3.59
CA VAL A 200 -11.94 -0.76 3.23
C VAL A 200 -11.51 -2.22 3.09
N HIS A 201 -10.33 -2.48 2.54
CA HIS A 201 -9.75 -3.84 2.54
C HIS A 201 -9.57 -4.37 3.96
N ALA A 202 -8.97 -3.57 4.85
CA ALA A 202 -8.69 -3.99 6.22
C ALA A 202 -9.96 -4.26 7.03
N ALA A 203 -10.89 -3.31 6.98
CA ALA A 203 -12.04 -3.28 7.86
C ALA A 203 -13.18 -4.18 7.35
N PHE A 204 -13.33 -4.34 6.03
CA PHE A 204 -14.48 -5.06 5.45
C PHE A 204 -14.09 -6.35 4.71
N ASP A 205 -12.81 -6.72 4.68
CA ASP A 205 -12.29 -7.89 3.94
C ASP A 205 -12.72 -7.92 2.46
N ARG A 206 -12.93 -6.73 1.88
CA ARG A 206 -13.30 -6.56 0.47
C ARG A 206 -12.05 -6.62 -0.41
N ARG A 207 -12.25 -6.96 -1.69
CA ARG A 207 -11.17 -7.09 -2.67
C ARG A 207 -11.42 -6.23 -3.88
N ASP A 208 -10.32 -5.81 -4.49
CA ASP A 208 -10.38 -5.17 -5.79
C ASP A 208 -10.66 -6.16 -6.91
N PRO A 209 -11.17 -5.69 -8.06
CA PRO A 209 -11.41 -6.53 -9.22
C PRO A 209 -10.13 -7.27 -9.67
N PRO A 210 -10.20 -8.58 -9.96
CA PRO A 210 -9.04 -9.33 -10.41
C PRO A 210 -8.71 -9.02 -11.88
N GLY A 211 -7.53 -8.45 -12.11
CA GLY A 211 -6.86 -8.38 -13.42
C GLY A 211 -7.32 -7.25 -14.35
N PRO A 212 -6.47 -6.85 -15.33
CA PRO A 212 -6.69 -5.68 -16.20
C PRO A 212 -7.78 -5.88 -17.27
N ARG A 213 -8.47 -7.03 -17.27
CA ARG A 213 -9.49 -7.38 -18.27
C ARG A 213 -10.87 -7.40 -17.62
N GLY A 214 -11.64 -6.35 -17.85
CA GLY A 214 -12.97 -6.61 -18.39
C GLY A 214 -14.20 -6.19 -17.59
N THR A 215 -14.12 -5.27 -16.63
CA THR A 215 -15.34 -4.55 -16.23
C THR A 215 -15.05 -3.07 -16.09
N SER A 216 -15.93 -2.23 -16.63
CA SER A 216 -16.05 -0.80 -16.29
C SER A 216 -16.56 -0.61 -14.86
N ASP A 217 -16.12 -1.49 -13.96
CA ASP A 217 -16.59 -1.61 -12.60
C ASP A 217 -15.48 -1.11 -11.66
N PRO A 218 -15.80 -0.16 -10.78
CA PRO A 218 -14.89 0.23 -9.71
C PRO A 218 -14.56 -0.92 -8.73
N GLY A 219 -15.43 -1.93 -8.59
CA GLY A 219 -15.30 -3.01 -7.59
C GLY A 219 -15.82 -2.61 -6.21
N GLU A 220 -15.90 -3.58 -5.29
CA GLU A 220 -16.61 -3.40 -4.00
C GLU A 220 -15.93 -2.39 -3.05
N CYS A 221 -14.60 -2.32 -3.06
CA CYS A 221 -13.85 -1.35 -2.25
C CYS A 221 -14.13 0.06 -2.75
N GLU A 222 -13.90 0.28 -4.04
CA GLU A 222 -14.06 1.59 -4.65
C GLU A 222 -15.53 2.03 -4.73
N ALA A 223 -16.50 1.11 -4.79
CA ALA A 223 -17.92 1.43 -4.67
C ALA A 223 -18.23 2.14 -3.34
N LEU A 224 -17.67 1.64 -2.23
CA LEU A 224 -17.85 2.26 -0.91
C LEU A 224 -17.12 3.61 -0.81
N VAL A 225 -15.94 3.74 -1.45
CA VAL A 225 -15.25 5.04 -1.55
C VAL A 225 -16.02 6.01 -2.47
N ASN A 226 -16.72 5.52 -3.49
CA ASN A 226 -17.62 6.34 -4.30
C ASN A 226 -18.83 6.83 -3.52
N GLU A 227 -19.35 6.09 -2.54
CA GLU A 227 -20.35 6.60 -1.59
C GLU A 227 -19.80 7.80 -0.81
N VAL A 228 -18.57 7.71 -0.31
CA VAL A 228 -17.87 8.86 0.30
C VAL A 228 -17.78 10.04 -0.66
N ARG A 229 -17.43 9.80 -1.93
CA ARG A 229 -17.37 10.88 -2.94
C ARG A 229 -18.73 11.49 -3.25
N MET A 230 -19.79 10.70 -3.32
CA MET A 230 -21.16 11.20 -3.51
C MET A 230 -21.58 12.11 -2.34
N GLU A 231 -21.31 11.69 -1.10
CA GLU A 231 -21.61 12.47 0.11
C GLU A 231 -20.85 13.80 0.17
N LEU A 232 -19.71 13.88 -0.49
CA LEU A 232 -18.86 15.09 -0.59
C LEU A 232 -19.09 15.90 -1.87
N ASP A 233 -20.07 15.52 -2.70
CA ASP A 233 -20.24 16.07 -4.05
C ASP A 233 -18.92 16.11 -4.84
N LEU A 234 -18.24 14.98 -4.94
CA LEU A 234 -17.01 14.77 -5.72
C LEU A 234 -17.28 13.88 -6.94
N PRO A 235 -16.50 14.00 -8.03
CA PRO A 235 -16.61 13.07 -9.16
C PRO A 235 -16.28 11.63 -8.73
N LEU A 236 -17.01 10.65 -9.29
CA LEU A 236 -16.89 9.23 -8.96
C LEU A 236 -15.85 8.55 -9.85
N ARG A 237 -15.09 7.61 -9.30
CA ARG A 237 -14.17 6.77 -10.07
C ARG A 237 -14.98 5.65 -10.72
N THR A 238 -15.02 5.62 -12.04
CA THR A 238 -15.82 4.60 -12.76
C THR A 238 -15.04 3.37 -13.18
N HIS A 239 -13.70 3.46 -13.13
CA HIS A 239 -12.83 2.35 -13.51
C HIS A 239 -11.75 2.20 -12.44
N TYR A 240 -11.58 0.97 -11.95
CA TYR A 240 -10.54 0.68 -10.98
C TYR A 240 -9.15 0.84 -11.60
N HIS A 241 -8.86 0.21 -12.73
CA HIS A 241 -7.51 0.29 -13.32
C HIS A 241 -7.22 1.66 -13.95
N SER A 242 -5.96 2.09 -13.84
CA SER A 242 -5.49 3.26 -14.57
C SER A 242 -5.34 2.94 -16.06
N GLU A 243 -5.70 3.91 -16.89
CA GLU A 243 -5.47 3.90 -18.32
C GLU A 243 -3.99 4.21 -18.61
N HIS A 244 -3.43 3.52 -19.60
CA HIS A 244 -2.12 3.86 -20.14
C HIS A 244 -2.27 4.88 -21.26
N VAL A 245 -1.64 6.05 -21.11
CA VAL A 245 -1.70 7.14 -22.09
C VAL A 245 -0.31 7.47 -22.61
N ILE A 246 -0.17 7.49 -23.93
CA ILE A 246 1.01 7.98 -24.64
C ILE A 246 0.59 9.26 -25.37
N PRO A 247 1.11 10.44 -25.01
CA PRO A 247 0.62 11.73 -25.52
C PRO A 247 0.96 11.96 -26.99
N SER A 248 2.01 11.32 -27.49
CA SER A 248 2.46 11.40 -28.89
C SER A 248 3.24 10.14 -29.25
N LEU A 249 3.10 9.68 -30.50
CA LEU A 249 3.85 8.53 -31.03
C LEU A 249 5.37 8.73 -31.03
N LEU A 250 5.84 9.98 -30.90
CA LEU A 250 7.26 10.34 -30.86
C LEU A 250 7.79 10.52 -29.43
N SER A 251 6.96 10.29 -28.41
CA SER A 251 7.31 10.53 -27.01
C SER A 251 7.44 9.21 -26.26
N ASP A 252 8.58 9.01 -25.59
CA ASP A 252 8.79 7.89 -24.67
C ASP A 252 8.09 8.11 -23.31
N LEU A 253 7.57 9.31 -23.05
CA LEU A 253 6.80 9.60 -21.84
C LEU A 253 5.44 8.89 -21.91
N SER A 254 5.21 8.02 -20.94
CA SER A 254 3.92 7.39 -20.69
C SER A 254 3.31 7.87 -19.39
N PHE A 255 1.98 7.91 -19.35
CA PHE A 255 1.21 8.36 -18.19
C PHE A 255 0.26 7.26 -17.73
N GLY A 256 0.10 7.15 -16.41
CA GLY A 256 -1.09 6.55 -15.82
C GLY A 256 -2.18 7.61 -15.76
N ARG A 257 -3.42 7.25 -16.08
CA ARG A 257 -4.57 8.14 -16.02
C ARG A 257 -5.75 7.46 -15.33
N LEU A 258 -6.34 8.11 -14.33
CA LEU A 258 -7.62 7.71 -13.77
C LEU A 258 -8.70 8.66 -14.26
N ARG A 259 -9.87 8.07 -14.52
CA ARG A 259 -11.05 8.75 -15.03
C ARG A 259 -12.10 8.86 -13.93
N PHE A 260 -12.62 10.07 -13.77
CA PHE A 260 -13.67 10.38 -12.83
C PHE A 260 -14.84 11.07 -13.53
N GLU A 261 -16.03 10.94 -12.96
CA GLU A 261 -17.25 11.41 -13.61
C GLU A 261 -18.27 11.95 -12.63
N ARG A 262 -19.03 12.96 -13.07
CA ARG A 262 -20.13 13.53 -12.29
C ARG A 262 -21.33 13.80 -13.18
N VAL A 263 -22.52 13.51 -12.70
CA VAL A 263 -23.75 13.99 -13.35
C VAL A 263 -23.95 15.46 -12.97
N THR A 264 -24.04 16.31 -13.97
CA THR A 264 -24.27 17.75 -13.86
C THR A 264 -25.57 18.11 -14.57
N TRP A 265 -26.26 19.16 -14.14
CA TRP A 265 -27.50 19.61 -14.77
C TRP A 265 -27.23 20.86 -15.60
N ARG A 266 -27.55 20.81 -16.90
CA ARG A 266 -27.46 21.97 -17.80
C ARG A 266 -28.73 22.06 -18.61
N GLU A 267 -29.41 23.20 -18.54
CA GLU A 267 -30.69 23.45 -19.23
C GLU A 267 -31.76 22.39 -18.92
N GLY A 268 -31.85 21.98 -17.65
CA GLY A 268 -32.79 20.95 -17.19
C GLY A 268 -32.50 19.53 -17.67
N LYS A 269 -31.36 19.28 -18.33
CA LYS A 269 -30.95 17.95 -18.79
C LYS A 269 -29.72 17.45 -18.03
N PRO A 270 -29.71 16.18 -17.60
CA PRO A 270 -28.51 15.59 -17.01
C PRO A 270 -27.43 15.44 -18.08
N ARG A 271 -26.20 15.85 -17.74
CA ARG A 271 -24.99 15.75 -18.55
C ARG A 271 -23.89 15.09 -17.74
N ARG A 272 -23.14 14.18 -18.37
CA ARG A 272 -22.00 13.52 -17.75
C ARG A 272 -20.75 14.37 -17.98
N ALA A 273 -20.24 14.99 -16.92
CA ALA A 273 -18.95 15.64 -16.92
C ALA A 273 -17.86 14.61 -16.61
N ILE A 274 -16.72 14.74 -17.29
CA ILE A 274 -15.61 13.79 -17.21
C ILE A 274 -14.37 14.56 -16.78
N TYR A 275 -13.68 14.01 -15.79
CA TYR A 275 -12.48 14.57 -15.20
C TYR A 275 -11.39 13.51 -15.21
N PHE A 276 -10.14 13.97 -15.19
CA PHE A 276 -8.98 13.08 -15.22
C PHE A 276 -7.94 13.55 -14.22
N VAL A 277 -7.30 12.58 -13.58
CA VAL A 277 -6.02 12.73 -12.92
C VAL A 277 -5.00 11.84 -13.63
N GLN A 278 -3.78 12.32 -13.76
CA GLN A 278 -2.71 11.65 -14.48
C GLN A 278 -1.37 11.87 -13.78
N TRP A 279 -0.45 10.94 -13.99
CA TRP A 279 0.91 10.99 -13.48
C TRP A 279 1.86 10.33 -14.48
N PRO A 280 3.12 10.79 -14.56
CA PRO A 280 4.13 10.14 -15.39
C PRO A 280 4.49 8.76 -14.82
N LYS A 281 4.37 7.70 -15.63
CA LYS A 281 4.62 6.31 -15.20
C LYS A 281 6.03 6.03 -14.67
N PRO A 282 7.11 6.64 -15.20
CA PRO A 282 8.44 6.39 -14.66
C PRO A 282 8.60 6.72 -13.17
N PHE A 283 7.67 7.48 -12.60
CA PHE A 283 7.74 7.97 -11.22
C PHE A 283 6.78 7.27 -10.27
N VAL A 284 5.84 6.45 -10.76
CA VAL A 284 4.83 5.77 -9.94
C VAL A 284 4.80 4.30 -10.35
N SER A 285 4.96 3.41 -9.38
CA SER A 285 5.01 1.96 -9.64
C SER A 285 3.71 1.39 -10.22
N HIS A 286 3.75 0.14 -10.67
CA HIS A 286 2.63 -0.58 -11.29
C HIS A 286 2.30 -1.86 -10.56
#